data_AF-A0A7C1UIK7-F1
#
_entry.id   AF-A0A7C1UIK7-F1
#
_cell.length_a   1.000
_cell.length_b   1.000
_cell.length_c   1.000
_cell.angle_alpha   90.00
_cell.angle_beta   90.00
_cell.angle_gamma   90.00
#
_symmetry.space_group_name_H-M   'P 1'
#
loop_
_entity.id
_entity.type
_entity.pdbx_description
1 polymer ?
#
loop_
_entity_poly.entity_id
_entity_poly.type
_entity_poly.pdbx_seq_one_letter_code
_entity_poly.pdbx_strand_id
1 'polypeptide(L)'
;MPGVPDDARGGHPNRDETPRHAAGPQYRSGLKRGRTEQPRGPSRPTRPVLRRRPSGGRRGAGTGAEPARRRRTGAEPKGRPASAVGSIGDQPEPNPRNTMPAGRVLLAGAFALVLAALLNADALVRDAEQKPYGRSRDVSLAVWKPVQTISHTLGLSWPRRWADEALGRDVGDGDVVEVVLASPGTTPSAGGSTGDQPDSAGGSPDSSAPPPSTAASGGDGGEPASDPAVSSTTAGSTPPDTTPVVRAAPTAEAPLSLWVGGDSISQVFGESLVRMASQTGVITPELDYRISSGLTRPDYFNWPAHLVDVLSGGPDVVVIIFGANDAQGMELSNGVFQPFDDEWVAEYTSRVAAVMDQLAADPERIVIWVGQPRMRSDKFDAKMQRLNEIYRAQASLRGNIHFLDTVPLFSDSDGRYNAFLPGVDGEVHNMRQQDGTHLSRPGGDLLARAILDLLDTIVDLDAGSSSAVSTTAGS
;
A
#
# COMPACT_ATOMS: atom_id res chain seq x y z
N MET A 1 -51.97 23.17 -59.75
CA MET A 1 -50.88 22.36 -59.18
C MET A 1 -51.28 22.01 -57.74
N PRO A 2 -51.37 20.72 -57.39
CA PRO A 2 -51.88 20.23 -56.09
C PRO A 2 -50.75 20.11 -55.04
N GLY A 3 -51.00 19.86 -53.75
CA GLY A 3 -52.28 19.72 -53.03
C GLY A 3 -52.07 19.35 -51.55
N VAL A 4 -53.11 19.56 -50.74
CA VAL A 4 -53.32 19.23 -49.30
C VAL A 4 -54.79 18.71 -49.25
N PRO A 5 -55.30 17.79 -48.39
CA PRO A 5 -54.93 17.41 -47.01
C PRO A 5 -54.93 15.86 -46.77
N ASP A 6 -55.15 15.20 -45.61
CA ASP A 6 -55.40 15.57 -44.19
C ASP A 6 -55.07 14.45 -43.15
N ASP A 7 -55.18 14.81 -41.87
CA ASP A 7 -55.59 14.10 -40.61
C ASP A 7 -55.70 12.54 -40.46
N ALA A 8 -55.26 12.05 -39.28
CA ALA A 8 -55.89 11.06 -38.35
C ALA A 8 -54.81 10.33 -37.50
N ARG A 9 -54.62 10.52 -36.18
CA ARG A 9 -55.45 10.27 -34.98
C ARG A 9 -55.75 8.80 -34.62
N GLY A 10 -55.31 8.40 -33.42
CA GLY A 10 -55.80 7.25 -32.64
C GLY A 10 -54.79 6.09 -32.49
N GLY A 11 -54.55 5.53 -31.30
CA GLY A 11 -55.05 5.89 -29.97
C GLY A 11 -54.48 4.96 -28.88
N HIS A 12 -54.54 5.38 -27.61
CA HIS A 12 -54.28 4.51 -26.44
C HIS A 12 -55.36 3.42 -26.33
N PRO A 13 -54.99 2.27 -25.72
CA PRO A 13 -55.84 1.76 -24.65
C PRO A 13 -55.06 1.53 -23.34
N ASN A 14 -55.73 1.87 -22.24
CA ASN A 14 -55.36 1.54 -20.87
C ASN A 14 -55.98 0.18 -20.49
N ARG A 15 -55.27 -0.70 -19.77
CA ARG A 15 -55.87 -1.77 -18.96
C ARG A 15 -55.03 -2.12 -17.73
N ASP A 16 -55.70 -2.07 -16.58
CA ASP A 16 -55.31 -2.74 -15.35
C ASP A 16 -55.23 -4.26 -15.54
N GLU A 17 -54.37 -4.95 -14.77
CA GLU A 17 -54.76 -6.15 -14.01
C GLU A 17 -53.68 -6.57 -12.99
N THR A 18 -54.01 -6.47 -11.70
CA THR A 18 -53.30 -7.19 -10.62
C THR A 18 -53.96 -8.53 -10.34
N PRO A 19 -53.20 -9.60 -10.10
CA PRO A 19 -53.63 -10.69 -9.22
C PRO A 19 -52.72 -10.85 -7.98
N ARG A 20 -53.25 -11.55 -6.96
CA ARG A 20 -52.68 -11.69 -5.62
C ARG A 20 -51.92 -13.02 -5.43
N HIS A 21 -50.99 -13.02 -4.47
CA HIS A 21 -50.57 -14.13 -3.60
C HIS A 21 -50.57 -15.60 -4.11
N ALA A 22 -49.36 -16.18 -4.19
CA ALA A 22 -49.03 -17.54 -3.73
C ALA A 22 -47.55 -17.53 -3.26
N ALA A 23 -47.25 -17.73 -1.97
CA ALA A 23 -46.99 -19.05 -1.37
C ALA A 23 -45.83 -19.82 -2.05
N GLY A 24 -44.60 -19.67 -1.54
CA GLY A 24 -43.43 -20.40 -2.02
C GLY A 24 -43.22 -21.75 -1.33
N PRO A 25 -42.20 -22.54 -1.73
CA PRO A 25 -41.73 -23.72 -1.01
C PRO A 25 -40.37 -23.49 -0.32
N GLN A 26 -40.29 -23.86 0.96
CA GLN A 26 -39.02 -23.93 1.70
C GLN A 26 -38.18 -25.12 1.21
N TYR A 27 -36.97 -24.90 0.73
CA TYR A 27 -36.02 -25.99 0.48
C TYR A 27 -35.27 -26.38 1.76
N ARG A 28 -35.73 -27.47 2.39
CA ARG A 28 -34.97 -28.21 3.40
C ARG A 28 -33.79 -28.95 2.74
N SER A 29 -32.56 -28.54 3.03
CA SER A 29 -31.38 -29.38 2.82
C SER A 29 -31.21 -30.37 3.98
N GLY A 30 -31.61 -31.62 3.77
CA GLY A 30 -31.46 -32.69 4.75
C GLY A 30 -30.06 -33.31 4.71
N LEU A 31 -29.14 -32.88 5.59
CA LEU A 31 -27.82 -33.48 5.67
C LEU A 31 -27.86 -34.84 6.41
N LYS A 32 -28.02 -35.94 5.66
CA LYS A 32 -27.86 -37.30 6.20
C LYS A 32 -26.39 -37.61 6.46
N ARG A 33 -26.13 -38.27 7.59
CA ARG A 33 -24.80 -38.74 8.00
C ARG A 33 -24.31 -39.85 7.06
N GLY A 34 -23.10 -39.69 6.52
CA GLY A 34 -22.27 -40.75 5.95
C GLY A 34 -20.98 -40.88 6.76
N ARG A 35 -20.58 -42.11 7.09
CA ARG A 35 -19.47 -42.42 8.01
C ARG A 35 -18.52 -43.42 7.37
N THR A 36 -17.27 -43.04 7.19
CA THR A 36 -16.13 -43.89 6.79
C THR A 36 -14.87 -43.23 7.37
N GLU A 37 -14.43 -43.62 8.57
CA GLU A 37 -13.48 -44.72 8.83
C GLU A 37 -12.09 -44.51 8.23
N GLN A 38 -11.16 -44.05 9.07
CA GLN A 38 -9.71 -44.00 8.81
C GLN A 38 -9.02 -45.27 9.38
N PRO A 39 -8.00 -45.84 8.70
CA PRO A 39 -7.12 -46.86 9.29
C PRO A 39 -6.09 -46.24 10.25
N ARG A 40 -5.64 -47.02 11.25
CA ARG A 40 -4.63 -46.62 12.25
C ARG A 40 -3.31 -47.38 12.12
N GLY A 41 -2.20 -46.67 12.38
CA GLY A 41 -0.98 -47.20 13.02
C GLY A 41 0.35 -46.91 12.30
N PRO A 42 1.52 -47.10 12.95
CA PRO A 42 1.75 -47.17 14.41
C PRO A 42 2.98 -46.39 14.96
N SER A 43 2.89 -46.02 16.24
CA SER A 43 3.95 -46.00 17.29
C SER A 43 5.31 -45.26 17.11
N ARG A 44 5.54 -44.28 18.02
CA ARG A 44 6.87 -43.81 18.48
C ARG A 44 7.43 -44.69 19.62
N PRO A 45 8.78 -44.78 19.81
CA PRO A 45 9.39 -45.48 20.93
C PRO A 45 9.47 -44.64 22.23
N THR A 46 9.65 -45.33 23.36
CA THR A 46 9.66 -44.82 24.75
C THR A 46 11.04 -44.94 25.41
N ARG A 47 11.30 -44.20 26.52
CA ARG A 47 12.21 -44.56 27.64
C ARG A 47 12.03 -43.61 28.86
N PRO A 48 12.51 -43.91 30.10
CA PRO A 48 11.58 -43.95 31.24
C PRO A 48 11.99 -43.26 32.57
N VAL A 49 10.95 -42.90 33.35
CA VAL A 49 10.73 -43.05 34.82
C VAL A 49 11.93 -43.20 35.79
N LEU A 50 11.99 -42.33 36.82
CA LEU A 50 12.08 -42.67 38.28
C LEU A 50 11.97 -41.37 39.13
N ARG A 51 10.91 -41.08 39.92
CA ARG A 51 10.46 -41.55 41.26
C ARG A 51 11.09 -40.87 42.52
N ARG A 52 10.26 -40.02 43.17
CA ARG A 52 10.05 -39.77 44.63
C ARG A 52 11.11 -39.09 45.56
N ARG A 53 10.63 -38.00 46.19
CA ARG A 53 10.75 -37.48 47.61
C ARG A 53 11.30 -38.46 48.69
N PRO A 54 11.84 -38.01 49.86
CA PRO A 54 11.29 -36.93 50.72
C PRO A 54 12.30 -36.07 51.56
N SER A 55 11.79 -35.46 52.64
CA SER A 55 12.28 -34.39 53.53
C SER A 55 13.27 -34.74 54.67
N GLY A 56 14.03 -33.74 55.15
CA GLY A 56 14.06 -33.40 56.60
C GLY A 56 15.41 -33.22 57.35
N GLY A 57 15.67 -32.00 57.87
CA GLY A 57 16.56 -31.70 59.02
C GLY A 57 18.09 -31.71 58.79
N ARG A 58 18.97 -31.25 59.71
CA ARG A 58 18.90 -30.32 60.88
C ARG A 58 20.35 -30.05 61.40
N ARG A 59 20.61 -28.91 62.07
CA ARG A 59 21.87 -28.53 62.82
C ARG A 59 23.04 -28.01 61.94
N GLY A 60 23.90 -27.08 62.38
CA GLY A 60 23.89 -26.25 63.61
C GLY A 60 25.21 -25.46 63.87
N ALA A 61 25.19 -24.53 64.84
CA ALA A 61 26.28 -23.64 65.34
C ALA A 61 26.85 -22.61 64.32
N GLY A 62 27.26 -21.39 64.65
CA GLY A 62 27.33 -20.57 65.88
C GLY A 62 27.82 -19.13 65.51
N THR A 63 28.05 -18.13 66.38
CA THR A 63 27.81 -17.94 67.83
C THR A 63 28.11 -16.48 68.25
N GLY A 64 27.28 -15.84 69.09
CA GLY A 64 27.57 -14.59 69.82
C GLY A 64 26.98 -13.28 69.23
N ALA A 65 26.59 -12.26 69.99
CA ALA A 65 26.19 -12.07 71.40
C ALA A 65 25.97 -10.54 71.60
N GLU A 66 24.80 -10.15 72.10
CA GLU A 66 24.49 -8.79 72.59
C GLU A 66 25.08 -8.59 74.02
N PRO A 67 25.09 -7.39 74.67
CA PRO A 67 23.85 -6.75 75.13
C PRO A 67 23.80 -5.20 75.23
N ALA A 68 22.58 -4.65 75.25
CA ALA A 68 22.27 -3.26 75.57
C ALA A 68 22.49 -2.83 77.05
N ARG A 69 22.60 -1.50 77.30
CA ARG A 69 21.76 -0.70 78.26
C ARG A 69 22.35 0.68 78.62
N ARG A 70 21.52 1.73 78.55
CA ARG A 70 21.25 2.62 79.71
C ARG A 70 20.00 3.50 79.56
N ARG A 71 19.32 3.74 80.69
CA ARG A 71 18.16 4.64 80.89
C ARG A 71 18.54 5.75 81.89
N ARG A 72 17.96 6.95 81.73
CA ARG A 72 17.56 7.96 82.76
C ARG A 72 17.08 9.21 81.96
N THR A 73 15.84 9.71 81.98
CA THR A 73 14.96 10.26 83.06
C THR A 73 15.50 11.50 83.77
N GLY A 74 14.85 12.66 83.61
CA GLY A 74 15.04 13.83 84.49
C GLY A 74 14.58 15.21 83.99
N ALA A 75 13.34 15.59 84.34
CA ALA A 75 12.87 16.92 84.81
C ALA A 75 13.15 18.26 84.06
N GLU A 76 12.04 18.98 83.81
CA GLU A 76 11.85 20.45 83.78
C GLU A 76 12.10 21.10 85.18
N PRO A 77 12.28 22.44 85.38
CA PRO A 77 11.27 23.47 85.00
C PRO A 77 11.68 24.97 84.77
N LYS A 78 10.75 25.69 84.09
CA LYS A 78 10.29 27.11 84.25
C LYS A 78 11.27 28.31 84.39
N GLY A 79 11.07 29.30 83.50
CA GLY A 79 11.35 30.74 83.71
C GLY A 79 10.63 31.65 82.68
N ARG A 80 10.03 32.78 83.12
CA ARG A 80 9.41 33.86 82.30
C ARG A 80 10.05 35.23 82.74
N PRO A 81 9.70 36.41 82.17
CA PRO A 81 9.88 36.87 80.79
C PRO A 81 10.47 38.31 80.68
N ALA A 82 10.93 38.74 79.50
CA ALA A 82 11.11 40.16 79.10
C ALA A 82 11.21 40.21 77.54
N SER A 83 10.35 40.91 76.79
CA SER A 83 10.08 42.35 76.67
C SER A 83 11.08 43.12 75.78
N ALA A 84 10.69 43.24 74.50
CA ALA A 84 10.89 44.33 73.52
C ALA A 84 12.21 45.13 73.47
N VAL A 85 12.82 45.20 72.27
CA VAL A 85 12.86 46.40 71.37
C VAL A 85 13.46 45.95 70.02
N GLY A 86 13.03 46.57 68.92
CA GLY A 86 13.26 46.04 67.57
C GLY A 86 14.60 46.38 66.90
N SER A 87 14.86 45.71 65.78
CA SER A 87 15.81 46.15 64.76
C SER A 87 15.19 45.98 63.38
N ILE A 88 15.46 46.94 62.49
CA ILE A 88 15.09 46.91 61.08
C ILE A 88 16.03 45.92 60.36
N GLY A 89 15.50 45.05 59.50
CA GLY A 89 16.32 44.21 58.64
C GLY A 89 15.61 42.97 58.08
N ASP A 90 15.67 42.86 56.75
CA ASP A 90 15.65 41.65 55.92
C ASP A 90 14.34 40.89 55.56
N GLN A 91 14.15 40.88 54.23
CA GLN A 91 13.56 39.88 53.34
C GLN A 91 12.04 39.56 53.38
N PRO A 92 11.41 39.33 52.20
CA PRO A 92 10.07 38.76 52.14
C PRO A 92 10.10 37.28 52.53
N GLU A 93 9.16 36.88 53.39
CA GLU A 93 8.94 35.50 53.83
C GLU A 93 8.95 34.50 52.64
N PRO A 94 9.76 33.43 52.70
CA PRO A 94 9.75 32.40 51.67
C PRO A 94 8.43 31.62 51.76
N ASN A 95 7.50 31.97 50.85
CA ASN A 95 6.22 31.30 50.62
C ASN A 95 6.35 29.78 50.87
N PRO A 96 5.61 29.18 51.84
CA PRO A 96 5.84 27.82 52.28
C PRO A 96 5.74 26.87 51.09
N ARG A 97 6.91 26.35 50.66
CA ARG A 97 7.00 25.39 49.56
C ARG A 97 6.16 24.19 49.95
N ASN A 98 5.03 24.04 49.25
CA ASN A 98 4.06 22.98 49.49
C ASN A 98 4.66 21.63 49.03
N THR A 99 5.53 21.07 49.87
CA THR A 99 6.30 19.86 49.56
C THR A 99 5.37 18.66 49.51
N MET A 100 5.01 18.24 48.31
CA MET A 100 4.21 17.05 48.12
C MET A 100 4.94 15.83 48.71
N PRO A 101 4.27 14.96 49.48
CA PRO A 101 4.86 13.72 49.98
C PRO A 101 5.45 12.90 48.83
N ALA A 102 6.64 12.32 49.02
CA ALA A 102 7.39 11.65 47.95
C ALA A 102 6.58 10.59 47.18
N GLY A 103 5.66 9.87 47.85
CA GLY A 103 4.75 8.93 47.20
C GLY A 103 3.78 9.57 46.19
N ARG A 104 3.33 10.82 46.41
CA ARG A 104 2.53 11.57 45.43
C ARG A 104 3.37 12.03 44.24
N VAL A 105 4.64 12.38 44.45
CA VAL A 105 5.57 12.73 43.36
C VAL A 105 5.84 11.51 42.47
N LEU A 106 6.07 10.34 43.07
CA LEU A 106 6.25 9.09 42.31
C LEU A 106 4.98 8.67 41.55
N LEU A 107 3.79 8.80 42.16
CA LEU A 107 2.52 8.55 41.48
C LEU A 107 2.26 9.54 40.33
N ALA A 108 2.53 10.82 40.52
CA ALA A 108 2.41 11.83 39.47
C ALA A 108 3.40 11.58 38.32
N GLY A 109 4.65 11.18 38.63
CA GLY A 109 5.64 10.79 37.62
C GLY A 109 5.23 9.54 36.84
N ALA A 110 4.73 8.50 37.52
CA ALA A 110 4.22 7.29 36.87
C ALA A 110 3.02 7.60 35.96
N PHE A 111 2.07 8.43 36.44
CA PHE A 111 0.94 8.88 35.64
C PHE A 111 1.38 9.69 34.42
N ALA A 112 2.33 10.61 34.57
CA ALA A 112 2.89 11.39 33.47
C ALA A 112 3.60 10.50 32.42
N LEU A 113 4.30 9.44 32.84
CA LEU A 113 4.91 8.48 31.92
C LEU A 113 3.87 7.64 31.15
N VAL A 114 2.79 7.19 31.82
CA VAL A 114 1.68 6.48 31.16
C VAL A 114 0.95 7.39 30.17
N LEU A 115 0.67 8.64 30.56
CA LEU A 115 0.07 9.64 29.68
C LEU A 115 0.99 9.92 28.48
N ALA A 116 2.28 10.13 28.72
CA ALA A 116 3.25 10.30 27.64
C ALA A 116 3.23 9.09 26.68
N ALA A 117 3.29 7.85 27.18
CA ALA A 117 3.24 6.65 26.34
C ALA A 117 1.96 6.58 25.48
N LEU A 118 0.80 6.96 26.02
CA LEU A 118 -0.46 7.04 25.27
C LEU A 118 -0.41 8.12 24.18
N LEU A 119 0.00 9.35 24.52
CA LEU A 119 0.18 10.45 23.55
C LEU A 119 1.23 10.11 22.46
N ASN A 120 2.15 9.18 22.73
CA ASN A 120 3.26 8.79 21.85
C ASN A 120 3.02 7.46 21.11
N ALA A 121 1.87 6.80 21.29
CA ALA A 121 1.70 5.38 20.93
C ALA A 121 2.01 5.08 19.44
N ASP A 122 1.57 5.93 18.52
CA ASP A 122 1.86 5.79 17.08
C ASP A 122 3.36 5.89 16.74
N ALA A 123 4.13 6.68 17.49
CA ALA A 123 5.58 6.77 17.31
C ALA A 123 6.30 5.53 17.89
N LEU A 124 5.81 5.00 19.02
CA LEU A 124 6.37 3.81 19.67
C LEU A 124 6.11 2.52 18.87
N VAL A 125 4.94 2.40 18.21
CA VAL A 125 4.67 1.30 17.28
C VAL A 125 5.55 1.44 16.03
N ARG A 126 5.64 2.61 15.40
CA ARG A 126 6.51 2.82 14.22
C ARG A 126 7.98 2.51 14.51
N ASP A 127 8.53 2.95 15.64
CA ASP A 127 9.90 2.59 16.07
C ASP A 127 10.05 1.07 16.33
N ALA A 128 9.01 0.41 16.82
CA ALA A 128 9.01 -1.05 16.97
C ALA A 128 8.92 -1.79 15.61
N GLU A 129 8.24 -1.23 14.62
CA GLU A 129 8.11 -1.79 13.26
C GLU A 129 9.37 -1.56 12.41
N GLN A 130 10.13 -0.49 12.67
CA GLN A 130 11.43 -0.22 12.05
C GLN A 130 12.57 -1.11 12.57
N LYS A 131 12.37 -1.85 13.68
CA LYS A 131 13.40 -2.74 14.22
C LYS A 131 13.58 -3.99 13.34
N PRO A 132 14.82 -4.52 13.23
CA PRO A 132 15.07 -5.82 12.63
C PRO A 132 14.19 -6.91 13.26
N TYR A 133 13.78 -7.90 12.46
CA TYR A 133 12.96 -9.00 12.94
C TYR A 133 13.68 -9.82 14.02
N GLY A 134 12.93 -10.20 15.06
CA GLY A 134 13.45 -10.94 16.21
C GLY A 134 12.68 -10.61 17.48
N ARG A 135 12.98 -11.37 18.55
CA ARG A 135 12.22 -11.33 19.82
C ARG A 135 12.08 -9.93 20.43
N SER A 136 13.03 -9.02 20.21
CA SER A 136 12.95 -7.64 20.69
C SER A 136 11.85 -6.83 20.00
N ARG A 137 11.68 -7.00 18.68
CA ARG A 137 10.59 -6.40 17.90
C ARG A 137 9.25 -7.02 18.29
N ASP A 138 9.15 -8.34 18.34
CA ASP A 138 7.89 -9.03 18.66
C ASP A 138 7.36 -8.64 20.04
N VAL A 139 8.23 -8.60 21.06
CA VAL A 139 7.87 -8.14 22.41
C VAL A 139 7.51 -6.65 22.40
N SER A 140 8.23 -5.80 21.66
CA SER A 140 7.89 -4.38 21.53
C SER A 140 6.50 -4.19 20.91
N LEU A 141 6.17 -4.90 19.83
CA LEU A 141 4.87 -4.82 19.16
C LEU A 141 3.74 -5.39 20.02
N ALA A 142 3.98 -6.49 20.74
CA ALA A 142 3.01 -7.05 21.68
C ALA A 142 2.69 -6.11 22.87
N VAL A 143 3.66 -5.26 23.26
CA VAL A 143 3.46 -4.22 24.28
C VAL A 143 2.79 -2.97 23.70
N TRP A 144 3.23 -2.47 22.54
CA TRP A 144 2.77 -1.17 22.02
C TRP A 144 1.47 -1.22 21.23
N LYS A 145 1.13 -2.31 20.52
CA LYS A 145 -0.13 -2.38 19.76
C LYS A 145 -1.38 -2.24 20.66
N PRO A 146 -1.50 -2.90 21.83
CA PRO A 146 -2.61 -2.65 22.75
C PRO A 146 -2.67 -1.20 23.27
N VAL A 147 -1.52 -0.57 23.52
CA VAL A 147 -1.42 0.84 23.95
C VAL A 147 -1.88 1.78 22.84
N GLN A 148 -1.55 1.48 21.58
CA GLN A 148 -2.03 2.19 20.39
C GLN A 148 -3.55 2.07 20.27
N THR A 149 -4.11 0.86 20.35
CA THR A 149 -5.58 0.66 20.32
C THR A 149 -6.30 1.50 21.39
N ILE A 150 -5.78 1.52 22.62
CA ILE A 150 -6.36 2.33 23.71
C ILE A 150 -6.21 3.83 23.44
N SER A 151 -5.06 4.29 22.93
CA SER A 151 -4.84 5.71 22.62
C SER A 151 -5.75 6.23 21.51
N HIS A 152 -5.93 5.45 20.43
CA HIS A 152 -6.88 5.74 19.35
C HIS A 152 -8.32 5.75 19.86
N THR A 153 -8.72 4.76 20.67
CA THR A 153 -10.08 4.69 21.25
C THR A 153 -10.40 5.89 22.17
N LEU A 154 -9.38 6.58 22.70
CA LEU A 154 -9.53 7.73 23.58
C LEU A 154 -9.22 9.08 22.89
N GLY A 155 -8.89 9.10 21.60
CA GLY A 155 -8.52 10.32 20.87
C GLY A 155 -7.22 10.99 21.34
N LEU A 156 -6.38 10.28 22.11
CA LEU A 156 -5.23 10.86 22.80
C LEU A 156 -4.00 11.09 21.90
N SER A 157 -4.03 10.68 20.64
CA SER A 157 -2.95 10.96 19.68
C SER A 157 -2.92 12.42 19.20
N TRP A 158 -4.06 13.13 19.23
CA TRP A 158 -4.24 14.46 18.65
C TRP A 158 -3.29 15.57 19.18
N PRO A 159 -3.06 15.74 20.50
CA PRO A 159 -2.22 16.84 20.99
C PRO A 159 -0.75 16.75 20.55
N ARG A 160 -0.26 15.53 20.29
CA ARG A 160 1.10 15.32 19.80
C ARG A 160 1.20 15.62 18.30
N ARG A 161 0.19 15.22 17.52
CA ARG A 161 0.14 15.50 16.06
C ARG A 161 0.20 17.01 15.81
N TRP A 162 -0.56 17.82 16.56
CA TRP A 162 -0.47 19.28 16.48
C TRP A 162 0.93 19.84 16.82
N ALA A 163 1.61 19.27 17.82
CA ALA A 163 2.95 19.71 18.20
C ALA A 163 4.04 19.31 17.18
N ASP A 164 3.90 18.15 16.54
CA ASP A 164 4.78 17.71 15.46
C ASP A 164 4.54 18.55 14.18
N GLU A 165 3.29 18.90 13.87
CA GLU A 165 2.89 19.77 12.75
C GLU A 165 3.37 21.22 12.93
N ALA A 166 3.22 21.80 14.13
CA ALA A 166 3.78 23.11 14.48
C ALA A 166 5.32 23.16 14.44
N LEU A 167 5.99 22.01 14.37
CA LEU A 167 7.44 21.87 14.24
C LEU A 167 7.88 21.36 12.85
N GLY A 168 6.97 21.30 11.86
CA GLY A 168 7.27 20.87 10.50
C GLY A 168 7.68 19.40 10.38
N ARG A 169 7.25 18.55 11.32
CA ARG A 169 7.46 17.09 11.27
C ARG A 169 6.17 16.41 10.85
N ASP A 170 6.01 16.18 9.56
CA ASP A 170 4.85 15.47 9.01
C ASP A 170 4.70 14.07 9.62
N VAL A 171 3.54 13.82 10.22
CA VAL A 171 3.13 12.53 10.79
C VAL A 171 1.73 12.19 10.28
N GLY A 172 1.65 11.48 9.15
CA GLY A 172 0.43 10.75 8.79
C GLY A 172 0.13 9.69 9.87
N ASP A 173 -1.12 9.36 10.19
CA ASP A 173 -2.30 9.30 9.31
C ASP A 173 -3.59 9.08 10.15
N GLY A 174 -4.76 9.15 9.50
CA GLY A 174 -5.97 8.41 9.89
C GLY A 174 -6.93 9.04 10.93
N ASP A 175 -8.12 9.39 10.44
CA ASP A 175 -9.47 9.44 11.03
C ASP A 175 -9.73 9.94 12.48
N VAL A 176 -10.51 11.03 12.57
CA VAL A 176 -11.90 10.98 13.07
C VAL A 176 -12.77 11.98 12.30
N VAL A 177 -13.92 11.52 11.77
CA VAL A 177 -14.93 12.38 11.14
C VAL A 177 -15.89 12.89 12.21
N GLU A 178 -15.91 14.20 12.45
CA GLU A 178 -17.04 14.87 13.13
C GLU A 178 -17.90 15.59 12.08
N VAL A 179 -19.14 15.13 11.94
CA VAL A 179 -20.11 15.70 11.00
C VAL A 179 -20.67 17.00 11.57
N VAL A 180 -20.18 18.14 11.07
CA VAL A 180 -20.83 19.44 11.29
C VAL A 180 -21.58 19.84 10.03
N LEU A 181 -22.91 19.93 10.17
CA LEU A 181 -23.82 20.35 9.11
C LEU A 181 -23.53 21.79 8.67
N ALA A 182 -23.47 22.02 7.36
CA ALA A 182 -23.24 23.34 6.81
C ALA A 182 -24.39 24.32 7.12
N SER A 183 -24.05 25.60 7.24
CA SER A 183 -24.96 26.71 6.97
C SER A 183 -24.23 27.74 6.10
N PRO A 184 -24.83 28.21 4.99
CA PRO A 184 -24.10 28.96 3.98
C PRO A 184 -24.04 30.46 4.31
N GLY A 185 -22.93 31.10 3.98
CA GLY A 185 -22.86 32.56 3.93
C GLY A 185 -21.47 33.13 4.14
N THR A 186 -20.76 33.41 3.04
CA THR A 186 -20.13 34.70 2.72
C THR A 186 -19.16 34.52 1.55
N THR A 187 -19.52 35.07 0.39
CA THR A 187 -18.57 35.38 -0.70
C THR A 187 -17.64 36.51 -0.30
N PRO A 188 -16.39 36.51 -0.78
CA PRO A 188 -15.78 37.76 -1.23
C PRO A 188 -15.61 37.82 -2.75
N SER A 189 -15.87 39.01 -3.29
CA SER A 189 -15.73 39.35 -4.70
C SER A 189 -14.27 39.44 -5.16
N ALA A 190 -14.07 39.35 -6.46
CA ALA A 190 -12.85 39.71 -7.16
C ALA A 190 -12.35 41.13 -6.81
N GLY A 191 -11.02 41.30 -6.86
CA GLY A 191 -10.32 42.59 -6.87
C GLY A 191 -9.02 42.44 -7.64
N GLY A 192 -8.84 43.21 -8.72
CA GLY A 192 -7.63 43.20 -9.54
C GLY A 192 -6.77 44.45 -9.34
N SER A 193 -5.46 44.31 -9.57
CA SER A 193 -4.48 45.40 -9.83
C SER A 193 -3.25 44.72 -10.47
N THR A 194 -2.89 44.90 -11.74
CA THR A 194 -2.21 46.06 -12.38
C THR A 194 -0.93 46.56 -11.70
N GLY A 195 0.19 46.52 -12.44
CA GLY A 195 1.45 47.27 -12.23
C GLY A 195 2.33 46.80 -11.07
N ASP A 196 3.62 46.51 -11.19
CA ASP A 196 4.64 47.18 -12.02
C ASP A 196 5.84 46.28 -12.37
N GLN A 197 6.58 46.70 -13.40
CA GLN A 197 7.91 46.22 -13.80
C GLN A 197 8.92 47.33 -13.55
N PRO A 198 10.20 46.99 -13.28
CA PRO A 198 11.26 47.78 -13.88
C PRO A 198 12.34 46.91 -14.55
N ASP A 199 12.77 47.38 -15.72
CA ASP A 199 13.91 46.83 -16.46
C ASP A 199 15.25 47.12 -15.78
N SER A 200 16.26 46.25 -15.97
CA SER A 200 17.47 46.63 -16.73
C SER A 200 18.53 45.53 -16.83
N ALA A 201 18.76 45.09 -18.07
CA ALA A 201 20.06 44.88 -18.74
C ALA A 201 21.25 44.20 -18.02
N GLY A 202 21.75 43.13 -18.66
CA GLY A 202 23.09 43.15 -19.25
C GLY A 202 24.09 42.06 -18.83
N GLY A 203 24.61 41.30 -19.81
CA GLY A 203 25.89 40.58 -19.68
C GLY A 203 25.92 39.14 -20.18
N SER A 204 26.20 38.93 -21.48
CA SER A 204 26.86 37.69 -21.94
C SER A 204 28.33 37.69 -21.50
N PRO A 205 28.99 36.52 -21.43
CA PRO A 205 29.88 36.22 -22.55
C PRO A 205 29.86 34.75 -23.03
N ASP A 206 30.64 34.55 -24.09
CA ASP A 206 30.79 33.40 -24.98
C ASP A 206 31.71 32.28 -24.40
N SER A 207 31.92 31.22 -25.20
CA SER A 207 33.05 30.27 -25.24
C SER A 207 32.87 28.84 -24.68
N SER A 208 32.75 27.93 -25.66
CA SER A 208 33.67 26.79 -25.89
C SER A 208 33.35 25.39 -25.35
N ALA A 209 32.94 24.52 -26.27
CA ALA A 209 33.07 23.06 -26.18
C ALA A 209 34.45 22.57 -26.70
N PRO A 210 34.94 21.39 -26.28
CA PRO A 210 36.11 20.73 -26.86
C PRO A 210 35.75 19.81 -28.06
N PRO A 211 36.71 19.52 -28.98
CA PRO A 211 36.47 18.83 -30.25
C PRO A 211 36.57 17.29 -30.18
N PRO A 212 36.08 16.57 -31.22
CA PRO A 212 36.26 15.12 -31.35
C PRO A 212 37.70 14.74 -31.76
N SER A 213 38.17 13.58 -31.31
CA SER A 213 39.47 13.01 -31.70
C SER A 213 39.30 11.93 -32.78
N THR A 214 39.89 12.17 -33.94
CA THR A 214 40.14 11.14 -34.96
C THR A 214 41.60 11.19 -35.37
N ALA A 215 42.34 10.11 -35.15
CA ALA A 215 43.64 9.88 -35.74
C ALA A 215 43.69 8.46 -36.31
N ALA A 216 43.97 8.36 -37.60
CA ALA A 216 44.19 7.10 -38.30
C ALA A 216 45.68 6.96 -38.65
N SER A 217 46.08 5.72 -38.95
CA SER A 217 46.92 5.34 -40.11
C SER A 217 48.16 4.49 -39.80
N GLY A 218 48.46 3.60 -40.74
CA GLY A 218 49.63 2.70 -40.78
C GLY A 218 49.24 1.22 -40.64
N GLY A 219 49.35 0.36 -41.66
CA GLY A 219 49.78 0.57 -43.05
C GLY A 219 50.42 -0.72 -43.63
N ASP A 220 50.32 -0.92 -44.95
CA ASP A 220 50.80 -2.08 -45.75
C ASP A 220 50.17 -3.47 -45.43
N GLY A 221 49.94 -4.35 -46.41
CA GLY A 221 50.09 -4.22 -47.87
C GLY A 221 50.24 -5.58 -48.54
N GLY A 222 49.45 -5.89 -49.58
CA GLY A 222 49.56 -7.16 -50.33
C GLY A 222 48.28 -7.60 -51.05
N GLU A 223 48.32 -7.58 -52.38
CA GLU A 223 47.23 -7.99 -53.30
C GLU A 223 47.56 -9.38 -53.94
N PRO A 224 46.78 -9.94 -54.90
CA PRO A 224 45.82 -11.01 -54.65
C PRO A 224 46.15 -12.36 -55.32
N ALA A 225 45.44 -13.44 -54.96
CA ALA A 225 45.26 -14.61 -55.84
C ALA A 225 44.06 -15.53 -55.45
N SER A 226 43.17 -15.72 -56.43
CA SER A 226 42.47 -16.98 -56.80
C SER A 226 41.61 -17.79 -55.80
N ASP A 227 40.33 -17.90 -56.18
CA ASP A 227 39.32 -18.91 -55.82
C ASP A 227 39.84 -20.39 -55.97
N PRO A 228 39.24 -21.39 -55.28
CA PRO A 228 37.93 -21.88 -55.72
C PRO A 228 36.94 -22.34 -54.61
N ALA A 229 35.70 -21.89 -54.76
CA ALA A 229 34.42 -22.60 -54.61
C ALA A 229 34.43 -23.96 -53.86
N VAL A 230 33.82 -23.97 -52.67
CA VAL A 230 33.23 -25.17 -52.04
C VAL A 230 31.76 -24.94 -51.71
N SER A 231 30.88 -25.71 -52.35
CA SER A 231 29.44 -25.64 -52.15
C SER A 231 29.03 -25.91 -50.70
N SER A 232 28.29 -24.99 -50.10
CA SER A 232 27.58 -25.20 -48.83
C SER A 232 26.11 -24.87 -49.01
N THR A 233 25.27 -25.90 -49.04
CA THR A 233 23.82 -25.77 -49.19
C THR A 233 23.22 -25.17 -47.93
N THR A 234 23.01 -23.86 -47.90
CA THR A 234 22.19 -23.22 -46.86
C THR A 234 20.73 -23.57 -47.12
N ALA A 235 20.20 -24.54 -46.38
CA ALA A 235 18.76 -24.78 -46.33
C ALA A 235 18.06 -23.52 -45.80
N GLY A 236 17.15 -22.97 -46.59
CA GLY A 236 16.36 -21.82 -46.18
C GLY A 236 15.37 -22.22 -45.09
N SER A 237 15.71 -21.93 -43.83
CA SER A 237 14.74 -21.95 -42.74
C SER A 237 13.80 -20.76 -42.90
N THR A 238 12.67 -20.97 -43.56
CA THR A 238 11.54 -20.03 -43.52
C THR A 238 11.18 -19.76 -42.05
N PRO A 239 11.10 -18.50 -41.60
CA PRO A 239 10.58 -18.20 -40.26
C PRO A 239 9.19 -18.84 -40.10
N PRO A 240 8.85 -19.41 -38.92
CA PRO A 240 7.49 -19.86 -38.68
C PRO A 240 6.53 -18.68 -38.88
N ASP A 241 5.48 -18.91 -39.65
CA ASP A 241 4.48 -17.91 -39.99
C ASP A 241 3.67 -17.57 -38.73
N THR A 242 4.11 -16.54 -38.01
CA THR A 242 3.52 -16.12 -36.73
C THR A 242 2.22 -15.35 -36.98
N THR A 243 1.21 -16.02 -37.51
CA THR A 243 -0.15 -15.49 -37.54
C THR A 243 -0.57 -15.23 -36.09
N PRO A 244 -0.89 -13.98 -35.71
CA PRO A 244 -1.28 -13.69 -34.34
C PRO A 244 -2.54 -14.49 -34.00
N VAL A 245 -2.49 -15.25 -32.90
CA VAL A 245 -3.65 -15.98 -32.38
C VAL A 245 -4.62 -14.94 -31.83
N VAL A 246 -5.57 -14.51 -32.65
CA VAL A 246 -6.67 -13.65 -32.22
C VAL A 246 -7.56 -14.47 -31.30
N ARG A 247 -7.46 -14.22 -30.00
CA ARG A 247 -8.31 -14.82 -28.97
C ARG A 247 -9.78 -14.55 -29.31
N ALA A 248 -10.62 -15.58 -29.20
CA ALA A 248 -12.05 -15.42 -29.42
C ALA A 248 -12.66 -14.47 -28.38
N ALA A 249 -13.63 -13.64 -28.79
CA ALA A 249 -14.35 -12.78 -27.88
C ALA A 249 -15.09 -13.61 -26.80
N PRO A 250 -15.03 -13.22 -25.52
CA PRO A 250 -15.69 -13.94 -24.44
C PRO A 250 -17.21 -13.79 -24.51
N THR A 251 -17.94 -14.73 -23.88
CA THR A 251 -19.40 -14.67 -23.74
C THR A 251 -19.80 -14.93 -22.29
N ALA A 252 -21.09 -14.86 -21.96
CA ALA A 252 -21.58 -15.18 -20.63
C ALA A 252 -21.40 -16.68 -20.28
N GLU A 253 -21.36 -17.55 -21.29
CA GLU A 253 -21.14 -19.00 -21.18
C GLU A 253 -19.64 -19.37 -21.14
N ALA A 254 -18.79 -18.50 -21.68
CA ALA A 254 -17.33 -18.63 -21.68
C ALA A 254 -16.67 -17.27 -21.36
N PRO A 255 -16.75 -16.81 -20.10
CA PRO A 255 -16.20 -15.53 -19.68
C PRO A 255 -14.68 -15.59 -19.48
N LEU A 256 -13.98 -14.47 -19.68
CA LEU A 256 -12.55 -14.36 -19.32
C LEU A 256 -12.36 -14.50 -17.81
N SER A 257 -11.39 -15.30 -17.38
CA SER A 257 -10.91 -15.29 -16.01
C SER A 257 -9.91 -14.14 -15.80
N LEU A 258 -10.27 -13.15 -15.00
CA LEU A 258 -9.41 -12.00 -14.69
C LEU A 258 -8.94 -12.06 -13.24
N TRP A 259 -7.63 -12.14 -13.02
CA TRP A 259 -7.04 -11.99 -11.69
C TRP A 259 -6.42 -10.60 -11.58
N VAL A 260 -6.75 -9.85 -10.52
CA VAL A 260 -6.11 -8.58 -10.17
C VAL A 260 -5.45 -8.66 -8.79
N GLY A 261 -4.18 -8.25 -8.70
CA GLY A 261 -3.46 -8.30 -7.44
C GLY A 261 -2.25 -7.39 -7.33
N GLY A 262 -1.51 -7.55 -6.23
CA GLY A 262 -0.32 -6.74 -5.93
C GLY A 262 -0.31 -6.12 -4.53
N ASP A 263 0.38 -4.98 -4.41
CA ASP A 263 0.57 -4.27 -3.14
C ASP A 263 -0.70 -3.53 -2.65
N SER A 264 -0.59 -2.63 -1.66
CA SER A 264 -1.75 -1.92 -1.09
C SER A 264 -2.45 -0.99 -2.07
N ILE A 265 -1.80 -0.57 -3.16
CA ILE A 265 -2.44 0.23 -4.22
C ILE A 265 -3.52 -0.59 -4.93
N SER A 266 -3.34 -1.91 -5.04
CA SER A 266 -4.30 -2.84 -5.68
C SER A 266 -5.67 -2.85 -5.04
N GLN A 267 -5.81 -2.50 -3.75
CA GLN A 267 -7.08 -2.62 -3.04
C GLN A 267 -8.21 -1.84 -3.74
N VAL A 268 -8.07 -0.51 -3.86
CA VAL A 268 -9.21 0.35 -4.21
C VAL A 268 -9.54 0.32 -5.71
N PHE A 269 -8.54 0.26 -6.59
CA PHE A 269 -8.81 0.05 -8.01
C PHE A 269 -9.20 -1.40 -8.31
N GLY A 270 -8.71 -2.38 -7.55
CA GLY A 270 -9.10 -3.77 -7.67
C GLY A 270 -10.56 -4.01 -7.30
N GLU A 271 -11.05 -3.41 -6.21
CA GLU A 271 -12.47 -3.41 -5.84
C GLU A 271 -13.34 -2.76 -6.93
N SER A 272 -12.82 -1.70 -7.56
CA SER A 272 -13.49 -0.99 -8.66
C SER A 272 -13.49 -1.82 -9.95
N LEU A 273 -12.38 -2.48 -10.27
CA LEU A 273 -12.20 -3.35 -11.43
C LEU A 273 -13.06 -4.61 -11.33
N VAL A 274 -13.08 -5.28 -10.17
CA VAL A 274 -14.01 -6.41 -9.90
C VAL A 274 -15.45 -5.98 -10.16
N ARG A 275 -15.87 -4.81 -9.65
CA ARG A 275 -17.22 -4.29 -9.85
C ARG A 275 -17.53 -3.99 -11.32
N MET A 276 -16.63 -3.30 -12.04
CA MET A 276 -16.84 -2.95 -13.45
C MET A 276 -16.76 -4.16 -14.38
N ALA A 277 -15.79 -5.06 -14.17
CA ALA A 277 -15.60 -6.26 -14.98
C ALA A 277 -16.79 -7.22 -14.83
N SER A 278 -17.28 -7.47 -13.62
CA SER A 278 -18.49 -8.27 -13.40
C SER A 278 -19.75 -7.67 -14.03
N GLN A 279 -19.79 -6.34 -14.25
CA GLN A 279 -20.92 -5.67 -14.92
C GLN A 279 -20.93 -5.88 -16.44
N THR A 280 -19.83 -6.34 -17.05
CA THR A 280 -19.80 -6.73 -18.47
C THR A 280 -20.55 -8.04 -18.73
N GLY A 281 -20.66 -8.90 -17.72
CA GLY A 281 -21.22 -10.26 -17.86
C GLY A 281 -20.33 -11.26 -18.61
N VAL A 282 -19.20 -10.82 -19.18
CA VAL A 282 -18.26 -11.66 -19.95
C VAL A 282 -16.87 -11.77 -19.29
N ILE A 283 -16.71 -11.26 -18.07
CA ILE A 283 -15.49 -11.39 -17.26
C ILE A 283 -15.86 -11.92 -15.86
N THR A 284 -15.09 -12.88 -15.37
CA THR A 284 -15.11 -13.37 -13.99
C THR A 284 -13.87 -12.86 -13.25
N PRO A 285 -13.97 -11.78 -12.45
CA PRO A 285 -12.82 -11.17 -11.80
C PRO A 285 -12.58 -11.68 -10.36
N GLU A 286 -11.31 -11.84 -9.98
CA GLU A 286 -10.84 -12.10 -8.62
C GLU A 286 -9.85 -11.02 -8.15
N LEU A 287 -9.93 -10.60 -6.89
CA LEU A 287 -9.02 -9.62 -6.27
C LEU A 287 -8.19 -10.24 -5.15
N ASP A 288 -6.87 -10.16 -5.28
CA ASP A 288 -5.90 -10.68 -4.31
C ASP A 288 -4.73 -9.71 -4.10
N TYR A 289 -4.80 -8.93 -3.02
CA TYR A 289 -3.77 -7.96 -2.66
C TYR A 289 -3.17 -8.22 -1.29
N ARG A 290 -1.92 -7.80 -1.10
CA ARG A 290 -1.19 -7.91 0.17
C ARG A 290 -0.63 -6.55 0.55
N ILE A 291 -1.24 -5.94 1.56
CA ILE A 291 -0.84 -4.63 2.10
C ILE A 291 0.65 -4.66 2.50
N SER A 292 1.36 -3.55 2.28
CA SER A 292 2.79 -3.39 2.60
C SER A 292 3.75 -4.39 1.93
N SER A 293 3.32 -5.09 0.87
CA SER A 293 4.15 -6.06 0.14
C SER A 293 4.77 -5.48 -1.14
N GLY A 294 5.62 -6.29 -1.78
CA GLY A 294 6.29 -6.01 -3.06
C GLY A 294 7.39 -7.04 -3.34
N LEU A 295 8.18 -6.85 -4.40
CA LEU A 295 9.23 -7.78 -4.83
C LEU A 295 10.54 -7.65 -4.04
N THR A 296 10.76 -6.55 -3.32
CA THR A 296 12.00 -6.31 -2.56
C THR A 296 12.09 -7.20 -1.31
N ARG A 297 10.96 -7.66 -0.75
CA ARG A 297 10.89 -8.38 0.53
C ARG A 297 10.14 -9.73 0.43
N PRO A 298 10.72 -10.74 -0.23
CA PRO A 298 10.14 -12.09 -0.29
C PRO A 298 10.07 -12.78 1.09
N ASP A 299 10.78 -12.27 2.09
CA ASP A 299 10.67 -12.70 3.49
C ASP A 299 9.40 -12.20 4.19
N TYR A 300 8.79 -11.11 3.70
CA TYR A 300 7.50 -10.61 4.17
C TYR A 300 6.34 -11.26 3.40
N PHE A 301 6.39 -11.22 2.06
CA PHE A 301 5.46 -11.95 1.19
C PHE A 301 6.15 -12.33 -0.12
N ASN A 302 6.16 -13.61 -0.46
CA ASN A 302 6.84 -14.12 -1.64
C ASN A 302 5.87 -14.17 -2.85
N TRP A 303 5.75 -13.04 -3.55
CA TRP A 303 4.94 -12.92 -4.77
C TRP A 303 5.27 -13.96 -5.85
N PRO A 304 6.53 -14.22 -6.24
CA PRO A 304 6.86 -15.29 -7.19
C PRO A 304 6.30 -16.66 -6.79
N ALA A 305 6.45 -17.05 -5.51
CA ALA A 305 5.94 -18.34 -5.02
C ALA A 305 4.40 -18.37 -5.03
N HIS A 306 3.76 -17.30 -4.59
CA HIS A 306 2.30 -17.17 -4.58
C HIS A 306 1.70 -17.22 -6.00
N LEU A 307 2.37 -16.59 -6.97
CA LEU A 307 1.97 -16.64 -8.37
C LEU A 307 2.05 -18.05 -8.98
N VAL A 308 2.77 -19.01 -8.39
CA VAL A 308 2.71 -20.42 -8.85
C VAL A 308 1.29 -20.98 -8.66
N ASP A 309 0.69 -20.72 -7.49
CA ASP A 309 -0.65 -21.20 -7.16
C ASP A 309 -1.71 -20.45 -7.99
N VAL A 310 -1.61 -19.12 -8.11
CA VAL A 310 -2.51 -18.30 -8.94
C VAL A 310 -2.52 -18.76 -10.40
N LEU A 311 -1.34 -18.93 -11.02
CA LEU A 311 -1.24 -19.28 -12.43
C LEU A 311 -1.62 -20.75 -12.71
N SER A 312 -1.66 -21.60 -11.68
CA SER A 312 -2.21 -22.96 -11.78
C SER A 312 -3.73 -22.97 -12.02
N GLY A 313 -4.42 -21.88 -11.67
CA GLY A 313 -5.84 -21.66 -11.99
C GLY A 313 -6.08 -21.21 -13.44
N GLY A 314 -5.03 -20.92 -14.21
CA GLY A 314 -5.11 -20.52 -15.61
C GLY A 314 -5.89 -19.22 -15.87
N PRO A 315 -5.59 -18.09 -15.19
CA PRO A 315 -6.23 -16.81 -15.50
C PRO A 315 -5.87 -16.35 -16.92
N ASP A 316 -6.89 -15.91 -17.66
CA ASP A 316 -6.79 -15.36 -19.02
C ASP A 316 -6.15 -13.98 -19.03
N VAL A 317 -6.44 -13.19 -17.99
CA VAL A 317 -5.97 -11.83 -17.79
C VAL A 317 -5.37 -11.72 -16.39
N VAL A 318 -4.15 -11.20 -16.29
CA VAL A 318 -3.51 -10.86 -15.02
C VAL A 318 -3.22 -9.36 -14.98
N VAL A 319 -3.85 -8.66 -14.05
CA VAL A 319 -3.61 -7.24 -13.77
C VAL A 319 -2.79 -7.14 -12.49
N ILE A 320 -1.61 -6.51 -12.54
CA ILE A 320 -0.69 -6.51 -11.40
C ILE A 320 -0.02 -5.15 -11.19
N ILE A 321 0.12 -4.74 -9.92
CA ILE A 321 0.90 -3.55 -9.53
C ILE A 321 1.87 -3.90 -8.38
N PHE A 322 3.10 -3.44 -8.52
CA PHE A 322 4.10 -3.43 -7.46
C PHE A 322 4.81 -2.09 -7.44
N GLY A 323 5.52 -1.79 -6.35
CA GLY A 323 6.46 -0.69 -6.28
C GLY A 323 6.34 0.18 -5.03
N ALA A 324 5.13 0.36 -4.48
CA ALA A 324 4.87 1.33 -3.42
C ALA A 324 5.73 1.07 -2.16
N ASN A 325 6.03 -0.21 -1.88
CA ASN A 325 6.86 -0.64 -0.76
C ASN A 325 8.28 -1.06 -1.17
N ASP A 326 8.60 -1.07 -2.46
CA ASP A 326 9.80 -1.75 -2.96
C ASP A 326 11.06 -0.92 -2.90
N ALA A 327 10.98 0.41 -2.94
CA ALA A 327 12.12 1.31 -2.82
C ALA A 327 12.68 1.41 -1.37
N GLN A 328 12.99 0.25 -0.79
CA GLN A 328 13.64 -0.02 0.50
C GLN A 328 14.95 -0.81 0.27
N GLY A 329 15.88 -0.77 1.24
CA GLY A 329 17.18 -1.43 1.09
C GLY A 329 17.08 -2.96 0.98
N MET A 330 18.05 -3.58 0.30
CA MET A 330 18.17 -5.03 0.16
C MET A 330 19.41 -5.56 0.88
N GLU A 331 19.23 -6.62 1.66
CA GLU A 331 20.33 -7.45 2.18
C GLU A 331 20.48 -8.67 1.26
N LEU A 332 21.62 -8.74 0.58
CA LEU A 332 22.00 -9.81 -0.35
C LEU A 332 23.25 -10.52 0.20
N SER A 333 23.61 -11.67 -0.38
CA SER A 333 24.76 -12.47 0.07
C SER A 333 26.12 -11.75 0.00
N ASN A 334 26.21 -10.70 -0.82
CA ASN A 334 27.40 -9.88 -1.03
C ASN A 334 27.37 -8.51 -0.33
N GLY A 335 26.27 -8.11 0.34
CA GLY A 335 26.20 -6.81 1.02
C GLY A 335 24.79 -6.30 1.30
N VAL A 336 24.71 -5.10 1.88
CA VAL A 336 23.47 -4.35 2.08
C VAL A 336 23.49 -3.14 1.16
N PHE A 337 22.51 -3.04 0.28
CA PHE A 337 22.41 -2.01 -0.76
C PHE A 337 21.21 -1.10 -0.52
N GLN A 338 21.38 0.20 -0.72
CA GLN A 338 20.31 1.18 -0.63
C GLN A 338 19.47 1.20 -1.91
N PRO A 339 18.21 1.69 -1.84
CA PRO A 339 17.38 1.84 -3.03
C PRO A 339 18.10 2.62 -4.12
N PHE A 340 18.17 2.02 -5.30
CA PHE A 340 18.75 2.59 -6.52
C PHE A 340 20.28 2.72 -6.58
N ASP A 341 21.02 2.07 -5.66
CA ASP A 341 22.42 1.68 -5.90
C ASP A 341 22.50 0.71 -7.09
N ASP A 342 23.63 0.61 -7.80
CA ASP A 342 23.73 -0.19 -9.04
C ASP A 342 23.42 -1.68 -8.82
N GLU A 343 23.93 -2.29 -7.74
CA GLU A 343 23.60 -3.67 -7.37
C GLU A 343 22.14 -3.83 -6.95
N TRP A 344 21.54 -2.80 -6.33
CA TRP A 344 20.12 -2.79 -5.98
C TRP A 344 19.26 -2.77 -7.25
N VAL A 345 19.61 -1.93 -8.24
CA VAL A 345 18.91 -1.85 -9.53
C VAL A 345 19.03 -3.17 -10.29
N ALA A 346 20.23 -3.77 -10.33
CA ALA A 346 20.46 -5.05 -10.99
C ALA A 346 19.60 -6.18 -10.39
N GLU A 347 19.62 -6.33 -9.05
CA GLU A 347 18.81 -7.31 -8.33
C GLU A 347 17.31 -7.05 -8.51
N TYR A 348 16.84 -5.81 -8.35
CA TYR A 348 15.42 -5.51 -8.47
C TYR A 348 14.91 -5.74 -9.91
N THR A 349 15.70 -5.35 -10.92
CA THR A 349 15.41 -5.63 -12.33
C THR A 349 15.34 -7.13 -12.59
N SER A 350 16.24 -7.93 -12.00
CA SER A 350 16.21 -9.39 -12.09
C SER A 350 14.92 -9.99 -11.49
N ARG A 351 14.45 -9.47 -10.35
CA ARG A 351 13.19 -9.91 -9.73
C ARG A 351 11.97 -9.55 -10.56
N VAL A 352 11.91 -8.33 -11.11
CA VAL A 352 10.85 -7.91 -12.04
C VAL A 352 10.85 -8.81 -13.28
N ALA A 353 12.02 -9.04 -13.88
CA ALA A 353 12.18 -9.92 -15.04
C ALA A 353 11.66 -11.34 -14.75
N ALA A 354 12.08 -11.95 -13.64
CA ALA A 354 11.68 -13.30 -13.27
C ALA A 354 10.15 -13.44 -13.05
N VAL A 355 9.50 -12.46 -12.42
CA VAL A 355 8.04 -12.43 -12.29
C VAL A 355 7.36 -12.27 -13.65
N MET A 356 7.88 -11.39 -14.50
CA MET A 356 7.36 -11.21 -15.85
C MET A 356 7.54 -12.47 -16.73
N ASP A 357 8.66 -13.18 -16.61
CA ASP A 357 8.88 -14.46 -17.30
C ASP A 357 7.92 -15.55 -16.82
N GLN A 358 7.65 -15.61 -15.51
CA GLN A 358 6.67 -16.53 -14.93
C GLN A 358 5.25 -16.22 -15.43
N LEU A 359 4.88 -14.94 -15.55
CA LEU A 359 3.58 -14.51 -16.07
C LEU A 359 3.44 -14.80 -17.57
N ALA A 360 4.49 -14.52 -18.36
CA ALA A 360 4.54 -14.68 -19.82
C ALA A 360 4.80 -16.12 -20.30
N ALA A 361 5.05 -17.07 -19.39
CA ALA A 361 5.26 -18.49 -19.74
C ALA A 361 4.06 -19.14 -20.46
N ASP A 362 2.87 -18.55 -20.30
CA ASP A 362 1.69 -18.81 -21.11
C ASP A 362 1.56 -17.66 -22.14
N PRO A 363 1.71 -17.92 -23.46
CA PRO A 363 1.68 -16.87 -24.48
C PRO A 363 0.27 -16.35 -24.78
N GLU A 364 -0.79 -17.02 -24.37
CA GLU A 364 -2.18 -16.56 -24.57
C GLU A 364 -2.67 -15.67 -23.42
N ARG A 365 -2.02 -15.74 -22.25
CA ARG A 365 -2.34 -14.90 -21.10
C ARG A 365 -2.01 -13.43 -21.38
N ILE A 366 -2.98 -12.56 -21.16
CA ILE A 366 -2.81 -11.12 -21.25
C ILE A 366 -2.35 -10.60 -19.89
N VAL A 367 -1.19 -9.95 -19.82
CA VAL A 367 -0.67 -9.38 -18.58
C VAL A 367 -0.69 -7.87 -18.68
N ILE A 368 -1.44 -7.19 -17.80
CA ILE A 368 -1.43 -5.74 -17.65
C ILE A 368 -0.59 -5.40 -16.42
N TRP A 369 0.66 -4.99 -16.65
CA TRP A 369 1.53 -4.47 -15.59
C TRP A 369 1.24 -2.99 -15.40
N VAL A 370 0.59 -2.66 -14.29
CA VAL A 370 0.17 -1.30 -13.97
C VAL A 370 1.34 -0.54 -13.36
N GLY A 371 1.74 0.56 -14.00
CA GLY A 371 2.74 1.48 -13.45
C GLY A 371 2.24 2.18 -12.18
N GLN A 372 3.17 2.54 -11.30
CA GLN A 372 2.87 3.35 -10.11
C GLN A 372 2.47 4.78 -10.53
N PRO A 373 1.33 5.29 -10.05
CA PRO A 373 0.84 6.59 -10.48
C PRO A 373 1.60 7.74 -9.81
N ARG A 374 1.30 8.99 -10.22
CA ARG A 374 1.83 10.18 -9.54
C ARG A 374 1.47 10.18 -8.05
N MET A 375 2.49 10.41 -7.24
CA MET A 375 2.38 10.54 -5.77
C MET A 375 2.52 12.00 -5.33
N ARG A 376 1.89 12.38 -4.22
CA ARG A 376 1.92 13.77 -3.71
C ARG A 376 3.30 14.24 -3.28
N SER A 377 4.12 13.34 -2.76
CA SER A 377 5.47 13.67 -2.28
C SER A 377 6.47 13.47 -3.40
N ASP A 378 7.09 14.55 -3.89
CA ASP A 378 8.11 14.52 -4.97
C ASP A 378 9.20 13.47 -4.73
N LYS A 379 9.65 13.31 -3.47
CA LYS A 379 10.66 12.33 -3.08
C LYS A 379 10.17 10.89 -3.22
N PHE A 380 8.88 10.64 -2.99
CA PHE A 380 8.30 9.30 -3.16
C PHE A 380 7.92 9.06 -4.63
N ASP A 381 7.38 10.07 -5.32
CA ASP A 381 7.11 10.02 -6.76
C ASP A 381 8.37 9.70 -7.56
N ALA A 382 9.48 10.40 -7.31
CA ALA A 382 10.75 10.15 -7.99
C ALA A 382 11.25 8.69 -7.85
N LYS A 383 10.95 8.04 -6.72
CA LYS A 383 11.21 6.60 -6.56
C LYS A 383 10.28 5.77 -7.43
N MET A 384 8.97 6.05 -7.40
CA MET A 384 7.97 5.34 -8.21
C MET A 384 8.27 5.45 -9.71
N GLN A 385 8.68 6.64 -10.19
CA GLN A 385 9.03 6.82 -11.60
C GLN A 385 10.27 6.01 -12.00
N ARG A 386 11.29 5.93 -11.14
CA ARG A 386 12.47 5.08 -11.41
C ARG A 386 12.16 3.57 -11.35
N LEU A 387 11.11 3.16 -10.63
CA LEU A 387 10.58 1.78 -10.73
C LEU A 387 9.78 1.58 -12.03
N ASN A 388 8.97 2.55 -12.44
CA ASN A 388 8.23 2.52 -13.71
C ASN A 388 9.15 2.40 -14.93
N GLU A 389 10.34 3.02 -14.90
CA GLU A 389 11.37 2.83 -15.94
C GLU A 389 11.79 1.36 -16.07
N ILE A 390 12.04 0.68 -14.94
CA ILE A 390 12.38 -0.76 -14.90
C ILE A 390 11.21 -1.60 -15.42
N TYR A 391 9.98 -1.32 -14.95
CA TYR A 391 8.77 -2.04 -15.37
C TYR A 391 8.51 -1.91 -16.87
N ARG A 392 8.54 -0.68 -17.41
CA ARG A 392 8.32 -0.41 -18.83
C ARG A 392 9.38 -1.09 -19.70
N ALA A 393 10.65 -1.02 -19.29
CA ALA A 393 11.75 -1.68 -19.99
C ALA A 393 11.58 -3.20 -19.99
N GLN A 394 11.26 -3.82 -18.85
CA GLN A 394 11.07 -5.27 -18.77
C GLN A 394 9.81 -5.76 -19.50
N ALA A 395 8.71 -5.01 -19.45
CA ALA A 395 7.50 -5.35 -20.20
C ALA A 395 7.76 -5.36 -21.72
N SER A 396 8.52 -4.39 -22.24
CA SER A 396 8.82 -4.29 -23.68
C SER A 396 9.60 -5.48 -24.28
N LEU A 397 10.14 -6.37 -23.44
CA LEU A 397 10.86 -7.57 -23.88
C LEU A 397 9.92 -8.78 -24.11
N ARG A 398 8.63 -8.66 -23.79
CA ARG A 398 7.68 -9.79 -23.72
C ARG A 398 6.38 -9.43 -24.44
N GLY A 399 5.98 -10.23 -25.43
CA GLY A 399 4.90 -9.89 -26.37
C GLY A 399 3.50 -9.79 -25.77
N ASN A 400 3.25 -10.45 -24.63
CA ASN A 400 1.96 -10.49 -23.94
C ASN A 400 1.94 -9.73 -22.61
N ILE A 401 2.94 -8.87 -22.35
CA ILE A 401 2.96 -7.96 -21.20
C ILE A 401 2.80 -6.52 -21.65
N HIS A 402 1.66 -5.94 -21.28
CA HIS A 402 1.27 -4.58 -21.57
C HIS A 402 1.54 -3.70 -20.34
N PHE A 403 2.48 -2.76 -20.46
CA PHE A 403 2.70 -1.77 -19.40
C PHE A 403 1.66 -0.65 -19.50
N LEU A 404 0.79 -0.52 -18.49
CA LEU A 404 -0.16 0.58 -18.38
C LEU A 404 0.51 1.75 -17.65
N ASP A 405 0.82 2.82 -18.38
CA ASP A 405 1.35 4.05 -17.80
C ASP A 405 0.24 4.85 -17.12
N THR A 406 0.28 4.90 -15.78
CA THR A 406 -0.73 5.58 -14.97
C THR A 406 -0.39 7.04 -14.66
N VAL A 407 0.79 7.53 -15.04
CA VAL A 407 1.20 8.92 -14.77
C VAL A 407 0.22 9.93 -15.37
N PRO A 408 -0.22 9.83 -16.65
CA PRO A 408 -1.14 10.80 -17.24
C PRO A 408 -2.52 10.85 -16.54
N LEU A 409 -3.01 9.72 -16.01
CA LEU A 409 -4.32 9.65 -15.34
C LEU A 409 -4.38 10.38 -13.99
N PHE A 410 -3.22 10.65 -13.39
CA PHE A 410 -3.10 11.27 -12.07
C PHE A 410 -2.22 12.52 -12.09
N SER A 411 -2.12 13.16 -13.26
CA SER A 411 -1.41 14.42 -13.46
C SER A 411 -2.37 15.55 -13.89
N ASP A 412 -2.00 16.79 -13.62
CA ASP A 412 -2.58 17.95 -14.31
C ASP A 412 -1.98 18.15 -15.71
N SER A 413 -2.39 19.24 -16.39
CA SER A 413 -1.92 19.62 -17.73
C SER A 413 -0.41 19.83 -17.83
N ASP A 414 0.28 20.06 -16.72
CA ASP A 414 1.73 20.27 -16.67
C ASP A 414 2.49 18.97 -16.34
N GLY A 415 1.79 17.84 -16.20
CA GLY A 415 2.36 16.56 -15.79
C GLY A 415 2.66 16.46 -14.28
N ARG A 416 2.19 17.41 -13.46
CA ARG A 416 2.40 17.48 -12.01
C ARG A 416 1.29 16.72 -11.27
N TYR A 417 1.59 16.20 -10.08
CA TYR A 417 0.59 15.56 -9.23
C TYR A 417 -0.62 16.49 -9.00
N ASN A 418 -1.83 15.95 -9.18
CA ASN A 418 -3.05 16.62 -8.79
C ASN A 418 -4.01 15.63 -8.11
N ALA A 419 -4.54 16.04 -6.95
CA ALA A 419 -5.54 15.26 -6.23
C ALA A 419 -6.94 15.41 -6.82
N PHE A 420 -7.25 16.51 -7.52
CA PHE A 420 -8.59 16.82 -8.03
C PHE A 420 -8.61 16.82 -9.55
N LEU A 421 -9.19 15.78 -10.14
CA LEU A 421 -9.20 15.54 -11.59
C LEU A 421 -10.61 15.12 -12.05
N PRO A 422 -10.93 15.19 -13.36
CA PRO A 422 -12.14 14.59 -13.91
C PRO A 422 -12.19 13.08 -13.64
N GLY A 423 -13.32 12.58 -13.14
CA GLY A 423 -13.59 11.15 -12.98
C GLY A 423 -14.16 10.51 -14.25
N VAL A 424 -14.61 9.26 -14.11
CA VAL A 424 -15.28 8.50 -15.20
C VAL A 424 -16.62 9.11 -15.65
N ASP A 425 -17.20 10.00 -14.84
CA ASP A 425 -18.40 10.79 -15.12
C ASP A 425 -18.08 12.18 -15.73
N GLY A 426 -16.81 12.55 -15.84
CA GLY A 426 -16.34 13.86 -16.29
C GLY A 426 -16.35 14.96 -15.22
N GLU A 427 -16.90 14.70 -14.03
CA GLU A 427 -16.94 15.65 -12.92
C GLU A 427 -15.64 15.62 -12.12
N VAL A 428 -15.30 16.72 -11.44
CA VAL A 428 -14.04 16.81 -10.68
C VAL A 428 -14.18 16.13 -9.31
N HIS A 429 -13.42 15.07 -9.10
CA HIS A 429 -13.38 14.31 -7.83
C HIS A 429 -11.99 14.35 -7.20
N ASN A 430 -11.92 14.18 -5.87
CA ASN A 430 -10.66 13.82 -5.22
C ASN A 430 -10.29 12.38 -5.58
N MET A 431 -9.15 12.19 -6.24
CA MET A 431 -8.59 10.92 -6.71
C MET A 431 -7.75 10.20 -5.65
N ARG A 432 -7.33 10.87 -4.57
CA ARG A 432 -6.37 10.34 -3.59
C ARG A 432 -6.91 10.35 -2.16
N GLN A 433 -6.43 9.44 -1.33
CA GLN A 433 -6.63 9.50 0.12
C GLN A 433 -5.75 10.60 0.74
N GLN A 434 -5.96 10.90 2.03
CA GLN A 434 -5.27 12.00 2.73
C GLN A 434 -3.74 11.84 2.75
N ASP A 435 -3.23 10.61 2.62
CA ASP A 435 -1.80 10.30 2.52
C ASP A 435 -1.15 10.73 1.19
N GLY A 436 -1.95 11.01 0.14
CA GLY A 436 -1.46 11.38 -1.18
C GLY A 436 -0.81 10.24 -1.97
N THR A 437 -1.06 8.99 -1.56
CA THR A 437 -0.52 7.76 -2.14
C THR A 437 -1.67 6.83 -2.55
N HIS A 438 -2.50 6.39 -1.61
CA HIS A 438 -3.58 5.46 -1.92
C HIS A 438 -4.69 6.15 -2.73
N LEU A 439 -5.35 5.36 -3.59
CA LEU A 439 -6.46 5.84 -4.40
C LEU A 439 -7.71 6.03 -3.53
N SER A 440 -8.43 7.11 -3.78
CA SER A 440 -9.84 7.24 -3.40
C SER A 440 -10.71 6.28 -4.24
N ARG A 441 -12.01 6.19 -3.93
CA ARG A 441 -12.94 5.43 -4.79
C ARG A 441 -13.02 5.99 -6.22
N PRO A 442 -13.24 7.30 -6.48
CA PRO A 442 -13.18 7.86 -7.83
C PRO A 442 -11.86 7.59 -8.57
N GLY A 443 -10.71 7.64 -7.87
CA GLY A 443 -9.41 7.32 -8.44
C GLY A 443 -9.24 5.84 -8.78
N GLY A 444 -9.82 4.96 -7.96
CA GLY A 444 -9.90 3.52 -8.24
C GLY A 444 -10.80 3.21 -9.43
N ASP A 445 -11.95 3.89 -9.54
CA ASP A 445 -12.87 3.77 -10.66
C ASP A 445 -12.23 4.29 -11.97
N LEU A 446 -11.47 5.39 -11.94
CA LEU A 446 -10.73 5.91 -13.10
C LEU A 446 -9.66 4.93 -13.60
N LEU A 447 -8.85 4.37 -12.70
CA LEU A 447 -7.83 3.38 -13.08
C LEU A 447 -8.46 2.05 -13.55
N ALA A 448 -9.54 1.61 -12.93
CA ALA A 448 -10.28 0.42 -13.36
C ALA A 448 -10.85 0.57 -14.78
N ARG A 449 -11.39 1.75 -15.12
CA ARG A 449 -11.86 2.04 -16.48
C ARG A 449 -10.72 1.96 -17.50
N ALA A 450 -9.58 2.60 -17.21
CA ALA A 450 -8.40 2.56 -18.08
C ALA A 450 -7.82 1.16 -18.29
N ILE A 451 -7.89 0.29 -17.28
CA ILE A 451 -7.51 -1.13 -17.40
C ILE A 451 -8.47 -1.88 -18.34
N LEU A 452 -9.78 -1.62 -18.23
CA LEU A 452 -10.79 -2.21 -19.13
C LEU A 452 -10.72 -1.66 -20.55
N ASP A 453 -10.43 -0.36 -20.72
CA ASP A 453 -10.16 0.25 -22.03
C ASP A 453 -8.96 -0.42 -22.72
N LEU A 454 -7.85 -0.60 -21.99
CA LEU A 454 -6.68 -1.31 -22.51
C LEU A 454 -7.01 -2.77 -22.86
N LEU A 455 -7.75 -3.49 -22.00
CA LEU A 455 -8.14 -4.87 -22.27
C LEU A 455 -9.02 -4.99 -23.53
N ASP A 456 -9.97 -4.06 -23.73
CA ASP A 456 -10.86 -4.04 -24.90
C ASP A 456 -10.11 -3.79 -26.22
N THR A 457 -8.99 -3.05 -26.20
CA THR A 457 -8.11 -2.96 -27.38
C THR A 457 -7.37 -4.26 -27.74
N ILE A 458 -7.38 -5.26 -26.86
CA ILE A 458 -6.69 -6.55 -27.02
C ILE A 458 -7.70 -7.69 -27.28
N VAL A 459 -8.87 -7.66 -26.62
CA VAL A 459 -9.96 -8.62 -26.77
C VAL A 459 -11.30 -7.87 -26.74
N ASP A 460 -12.07 -8.00 -27.82
CA ASP A 460 -13.42 -7.43 -27.96
C ASP A 460 -14.36 -7.91 -26.83
N LEU A 461 -14.75 -7.01 -25.93
CA LEU A 461 -15.63 -7.31 -24.79
C LEU A 461 -17.13 -7.13 -25.13
N ASP A 462 -17.46 -6.53 -26.28
CA ASP A 462 -18.82 -6.16 -26.67
C ASP A 462 -19.52 -7.23 -27.53
N ALA A 463 -18.75 -8.04 -28.27
CA ALA A 463 -19.28 -9.11 -29.12
C ALA A 463 -20.07 -10.19 -28.36
N GLY A 464 -19.64 -10.55 -27.14
CA GLY A 464 -20.37 -11.47 -26.27
C GLY A 464 -21.64 -10.87 -25.69
N SER A 465 -21.53 -9.63 -25.19
CA SER A 465 -22.61 -8.86 -24.56
C SER A 465 -23.83 -8.69 -25.49
N SER A 466 -23.57 -8.52 -26.78
CA SER A 466 -24.61 -8.35 -27.81
C SER A 466 -25.44 -9.63 -28.07
N SER A 467 -24.88 -10.81 -27.83
CA SER A 467 -25.55 -12.08 -28.10
C SER A 467 -26.64 -12.42 -27.07
N ALA A 468 -26.50 -11.94 -25.82
CA ALA A 468 -27.46 -12.20 -24.74
C ALA A 468 -28.82 -11.50 -24.97
N VAL A 469 -28.84 -10.35 -25.65
CA VAL A 469 -30.05 -9.52 -25.85
C VAL A 469 -30.99 -10.10 -26.91
N SER A 470 -30.46 -10.77 -27.94
CA SER A 470 -31.30 -11.35 -29.00
C SER A 470 -32.13 -12.55 -28.54
N THR A 471 -31.66 -13.29 -27.52
CA THR A 471 -32.29 -14.55 -27.08
C THR A 471 -33.54 -14.34 -26.23
N THR A 472 -33.80 -13.13 -25.72
CA THR A 472 -34.98 -12.83 -24.89
C THR A 472 -36.19 -12.29 -25.66
N ALA A 473 -36.04 -12.01 -26.97
CA ALA A 473 -37.09 -11.40 -27.79
C ALA A 473 -37.95 -12.40 -28.59
N GLY A 474 -37.78 -13.71 -28.39
CA GLY A 474 -38.45 -14.75 -29.17
C GLY A 474 -38.78 -16.01 -28.38
N SER A 475 -39.83 -15.98 -27.57
CA SER A 475 -40.53 -17.15 -26.99
C SER A 475 -41.97 -16.81 -26.62
#